data_AF-N1WVK2-F1
#
_entry.id   AF-N1WVK2-F1
#
_cell.length_a   1.000
_cell.length_b   1.000
_cell.length_c   1.000
_cell.angle_alpha   90.00
_cell.angle_beta   90.00
_cell.angle_gamma   90.00
#
_symmetry.space_group_name_H-M   'P 1'
#
loop_
_entity.id
_entity.type
_entity.pdbx_description
1 polymer ?
#
loop_
_entity_poly.entity_id
_entity_poly.type
_entity_poly.pdbx_seq_one_letter_code
_entity_poly.pdbx_strand_id
1 'polypeptide(L)'
;MTDFNTYYKQQFQKDLLNFVGQIPVDGNKHYDRTEFNIQYFFLTPQYKYLDIIPTDKQALFAVALYWTVLVDQTFYSHFRYSYQTFQRKTLYPKFIGNCTAPSLMNSECGHNQHPRRILQAINDTEDKGNRFDFEREIFKKDESRQIRQRIDYHSLLEQSRQIIKEEIKDYFENHQPEISWTEFWAKCEQEL
;
A
#
# COMPACT_ATOMS: atom_id res chain seq x y z
N MET A 1 -14.42 9.29 -16.81
CA MET A 1 -13.90 8.93 -15.48
C MET A 1 -14.15 7.46 -15.27
N THR A 2 -13.11 6.69 -14.98
CA THR A 2 -13.24 5.28 -14.60
C THR A 2 -13.66 5.21 -13.13
N ASP A 3 -14.73 4.50 -12.80
CA ASP A 3 -15.15 4.29 -11.41
C ASP A 3 -14.19 3.34 -10.67
N PHE A 4 -14.31 3.29 -9.34
CA PHE A 4 -13.45 2.44 -8.50
C PHE A 4 -13.49 0.96 -8.88
N ASN A 5 -14.67 0.39 -9.10
CA ASN A 5 -14.82 -1.05 -9.39
C ASN A 5 -14.09 -1.39 -10.69
N THR A 6 -14.31 -0.61 -11.74
CA THR A 6 -13.66 -0.80 -13.04
C THR A 6 -12.14 -0.67 -12.92
N TYR A 7 -11.65 0.38 -12.22
CA TYR A 7 -10.21 0.57 -12.02
C TYR A 7 -9.58 -0.58 -11.25
N TYR A 8 -10.18 -0.94 -10.11
CA TYR A 8 -9.68 -1.96 -9.22
C TYR A 8 -9.56 -3.33 -9.92
N LYS A 9 -10.60 -3.73 -10.67
CA LYS A 9 -10.61 -5.04 -11.34
C LYS A 9 -9.72 -5.12 -12.59
N GLN A 10 -9.52 -4.03 -13.31
CA GLN A 10 -8.91 -4.07 -14.64
C GLN A 10 -7.51 -3.46 -14.70
N GLN A 11 -7.20 -2.49 -13.83
CA GLN A 11 -6.01 -1.65 -13.98
C GLN A 11 -5.10 -1.66 -12.75
N PHE A 12 -5.67 -1.78 -11.54
CA PHE A 12 -4.91 -1.65 -10.30
C PHE A 12 -3.69 -2.58 -10.23
N GLN A 13 -3.85 -3.86 -10.58
CA GLN A 13 -2.73 -4.82 -10.53
C GLN A 13 -1.58 -4.41 -11.46
N LYS A 14 -1.90 -3.95 -12.68
CA LYS A 14 -0.89 -3.48 -13.64
C LYS A 14 -0.18 -2.23 -13.14
N ASP A 15 -0.94 -1.29 -12.59
CA ASP A 15 -0.41 -0.05 -12.01
C ASP A 15 0.48 -0.32 -10.80
N LEU A 16 0.06 -1.24 -9.92
CA LEU A 16 0.85 -1.71 -8.79
C LEU A 16 2.17 -2.30 -9.29
N LEU A 17 2.16 -3.27 -10.20
CA LEU A 17 3.39 -3.87 -10.73
C LEU A 17 4.32 -2.84 -11.40
N ASN A 18 3.75 -1.87 -12.13
CA ASN A 18 4.53 -0.80 -12.75
C ASN A 18 5.18 0.13 -11.72
N PHE A 19 4.42 0.56 -10.71
CA PHE A 19 4.91 1.38 -9.59
C PHE A 19 6.06 0.67 -8.87
N VAL A 20 5.86 -0.61 -8.56
CA VAL A 20 6.84 -1.45 -7.89
C VAL A 20 8.11 -1.62 -8.73
N GLY A 21 7.97 -1.77 -10.04
CA GLY A 21 9.09 -1.84 -10.97
C GLY A 21 9.95 -0.57 -11.02
N GLN A 22 9.46 0.57 -10.52
CA GLN A 22 10.26 1.79 -10.40
C GLN A 22 11.16 1.81 -9.16
N ILE A 23 10.85 0.99 -8.15
CA ILE A 23 11.59 1.01 -6.88
C ILE A 23 12.97 0.35 -7.09
N PRO A 24 14.09 1.05 -6.78
CA PRO A 24 15.41 0.48 -6.92
C PRO A 24 15.57 -0.78 -6.08
N VAL A 25 16.11 -1.86 -6.67
CA VAL A 25 16.43 -3.12 -5.96
C VAL A 25 17.30 -2.83 -4.73
N ASP A 26 18.21 -1.86 -4.85
CA ASP A 26 19.10 -1.43 -3.77
C ASP A 26 18.36 -0.75 -2.61
N GLY A 27 17.22 -0.12 -2.86
CA GLY A 27 16.35 0.48 -1.84
C GLY A 27 15.49 -0.54 -1.09
N ASN A 28 15.40 -1.77 -1.59
CA ASN A 28 14.59 -2.86 -1.00
C ASN A 28 15.44 -3.94 -0.31
N LYS A 29 16.75 -3.68 -0.08
CA LYS A 29 17.75 -4.68 0.36
C LYS A 29 17.56 -5.24 1.77
N HIS A 30 16.68 -4.68 2.58
CA HIS A 30 16.56 -5.02 4.00
C HIS A 30 15.54 -6.10 4.34
N TYR A 31 14.78 -6.61 3.36
CA TYR A 31 13.62 -7.47 3.62
C TYR A 31 13.67 -8.82 2.90
N ASP A 32 12.82 -9.72 3.39
CA ASP A 32 12.64 -11.06 2.85
C ASP A 32 12.43 -10.99 1.33
N ARG A 33 13.25 -11.74 0.59
CA ARG A 33 13.16 -11.83 -0.88
C ARG A 33 11.82 -12.37 -1.36
N THR A 34 11.02 -12.96 -0.46
CA THR A 34 9.72 -13.55 -0.75
C THR A 34 8.53 -12.63 -0.44
N GLU A 35 8.75 -11.52 0.28
CA GLU A 35 7.69 -10.58 0.65
C GLU A 35 7.82 -9.26 -0.11
N PHE A 36 6.69 -8.80 -0.65
CA PHE A 36 6.65 -7.58 -1.42
C PHE A 36 6.39 -6.37 -0.50
N ASN A 37 7.38 -5.50 -0.32
CA ASN A 37 7.32 -4.38 0.64
C ASN A 37 7.26 -3.02 -0.06
N ILE A 38 6.39 -2.13 0.43
CA ILE A 38 6.28 -0.71 0.03
C ILE A 38 6.60 0.15 1.25
N GLN A 39 7.64 0.97 1.14
CA GLN A 39 7.99 1.97 2.15
C GLN A 39 7.20 3.27 1.96
N TYR A 40 6.93 3.97 3.06
CA TYR A 40 6.18 5.22 3.09
C TYR A 40 6.70 6.26 2.07
N PHE A 41 8.02 6.48 2.00
CA PHE A 41 8.58 7.52 1.15
C PHE A 41 8.38 7.27 -0.35
N PHE A 42 8.23 6.02 -0.81
CA PHE A 42 7.98 5.71 -2.23
C PHE A 42 6.63 6.27 -2.71
N LEU A 43 5.69 6.50 -1.79
CA LEU A 43 4.38 7.06 -2.10
C LEU A 43 4.37 8.60 -2.06
N THR A 44 5.37 9.22 -1.45
CA THR A 44 5.41 10.67 -1.25
C THR A 44 5.67 11.44 -2.55
N PRO A 45 5.23 12.71 -2.65
CA PRO A 45 5.54 13.60 -3.78
C PRO A 45 7.02 13.96 -3.88
N GLN A 46 7.82 13.71 -2.84
CA GLN A 46 9.26 13.99 -2.86
C GLN A 46 9.99 13.20 -3.96
N TYR A 47 9.46 12.03 -4.35
CA TYR A 47 10.07 11.17 -5.35
C TYR A 47 9.12 10.87 -6.51
N LYS A 48 9.70 10.63 -7.69
CA LYS A 48 8.97 10.42 -8.94
C LYS A 48 8.33 9.03 -9.09
N TYR A 49 8.43 8.16 -8.07
CA TYR A 49 7.97 6.77 -8.18
C TYR A 49 6.48 6.64 -8.49
N LEU A 50 5.63 7.48 -7.89
CA LEU A 50 4.19 7.51 -8.15
C LEU A 50 3.83 8.22 -9.47
N ASP A 51 4.77 8.94 -10.11
CA ASP A 51 4.49 9.73 -11.32
C ASP A 51 4.17 8.83 -12.53
N ILE A 52 4.47 7.53 -12.44
CA ILE A 52 4.03 6.52 -13.42
C ILE A 52 2.50 6.30 -13.41
N ILE A 53 1.84 6.66 -12.31
CA ILE A 53 0.38 6.60 -12.17
C ILE A 53 -0.20 7.95 -12.60
N PRO A 54 -1.05 7.99 -13.65
CA PRO A 54 -1.70 9.22 -14.09
C PRO A 54 -2.43 9.93 -12.95
N THR A 55 -2.33 11.26 -12.89
CA THR A 55 -2.90 12.07 -11.80
C THR A 55 -4.38 11.82 -11.56
N ASP A 56 -5.17 11.62 -12.62
CA ASP A 56 -6.60 11.31 -12.57
C ASP A 56 -6.91 9.91 -12.00
N LYS A 57 -5.90 9.05 -11.86
CA LYS A 57 -5.98 7.70 -11.29
C LYS A 57 -5.30 7.56 -9.93
N GLN A 58 -4.52 8.54 -9.48
CA GLN A 58 -3.79 8.44 -8.20
C GLN A 58 -4.73 8.24 -7.00
N ALA A 59 -5.92 8.83 -7.02
CA ALA A 59 -6.94 8.60 -5.98
C ALA A 59 -7.39 7.14 -5.95
N LEU A 60 -7.67 6.57 -7.14
CA LEU A 60 -8.09 5.18 -7.30
C LEU A 60 -6.99 4.20 -6.88
N PHE A 61 -5.75 4.48 -7.30
CA PHE A 61 -4.57 3.72 -6.88
C PHE A 61 -4.38 3.72 -5.37
N ALA A 62 -4.44 4.90 -4.74
CA ALA A 62 -4.26 5.07 -3.30
C ALA A 62 -5.28 4.27 -2.49
N VAL A 63 -6.56 4.37 -2.86
CA VAL A 63 -7.65 3.67 -2.17
C VAL A 63 -7.59 2.17 -2.40
N ALA A 64 -7.25 1.73 -3.62
CA ALA A 64 -7.05 0.31 -3.90
C ALA A 64 -5.89 -0.27 -3.07
N LEU A 65 -4.74 0.41 -3.05
CA LEU A 65 -3.59 0.00 -2.26
C LEU A 65 -3.90 -0.03 -0.76
N TYR A 66 -4.62 0.98 -0.25
CA TYR A 66 -5.10 1.01 1.12
C TYR A 66 -5.90 -0.25 1.49
N TRP A 67 -6.90 -0.60 0.68
CA TRP A 67 -7.74 -1.78 0.93
C TRP A 67 -6.95 -3.08 0.85
N THR A 68 -6.10 -3.23 -0.17
CA THR A 68 -5.23 -4.40 -0.34
C THR A 68 -4.35 -4.64 0.89
N VAL A 69 -3.69 -3.59 1.39
CA VAL A 69 -2.83 -3.69 2.57
C VAL A 69 -3.66 -3.92 3.84
N LEU A 70 -4.83 -3.30 3.97
CA LEU A 70 -5.71 -3.51 5.11
C LEU A 70 -6.19 -4.96 5.21
N VAL A 71 -6.66 -5.54 4.10
CA VAL A 71 -7.10 -6.94 4.04
C VAL A 71 -5.96 -7.87 4.44
N ASP A 72 -4.78 -7.65 3.86
CA ASP A 72 -3.60 -8.43 4.16
C ASP A 72 -3.20 -8.39 5.65
N GLN A 73 -3.13 -7.18 6.24
CA GLN A 73 -2.77 -7.01 7.65
C GLN A 73 -3.84 -7.58 8.60
N THR A 74 -5.12 -7.46 8.25
CA THR A 74 -6.23 -8.05 9.01
C THR A 74 -6.12 -9.58 9.02
N PHE A 75 -5.84 -10.17 7.85
CA PHE A 75 -5.65 -11.61 7.71
C PHE A 75 -4.47 -12.10 8.55
N TYR A 76 -3.33 -11.42 8.45
CA TYR A 76 -2.14 -11.75 9.21
C TYR A 76 -2.38 -11.70 10.73
N SER A 77 -3.11 -10.69 11.20
CA SER A 77 -3.30 -10.42 12.63
C SER A 77 -4.34 -11.33 13.28
N HIS A 78 -5.42 -11.67 12.58
CA HIS A 78 -6.56 -12.39 13.17
C HIS A 78 -6.72 -13.83 12.66
N PHE A 79 -6.19 -14.15 11.48
CA PHE A 79 -6.38 -15.43 10.81
C PHE A 79 -5.05 -16.09 10.43
N ARG A 80 -4.06 -15.96 11.33
CA ARG A 80 -2.66 -16.38 11.11
C ARG A 80 -2.49 -17.82 10.66
N TYR A 81 -3.34 -18.73 11.13
CA TYR A 81 -3.29 -20.15 10.76
C TYR A 81 -3.49 -20.37 9.25
N SER A 82 -4.41 -19.61 8.64
CA SER A 82 -4.75 -19.72 7.21
C SER A 82 -4.04 -18.69 6.33
N TYR A 83 -3.31 -17.75 6.95
CA TYR A 83 -2.68 -16.62 6.26
C TYR A 83 -1.68 -17.05 5.18
N GLN A 84 -0.93 -18.13 5.40
CA GLN A 84 0.05 -18.59 4.39
C GLN A 84 -0.63 -19.00 3.06
N THR A 85 -1.83 -19.58 3.13
CA THR A 85 -2.62 -19.92 1.94
C THR A 85 -3.07 -18.65 1.21
N PHE A 86 -3.54 -17.65 1.96
CA PHE A 86 -3.94 -16.36 1.43
C PHE A 86 -2.76 -15.66 0.74
N GLN A 87 -1.64 -15.50 1.44
CA GLN A 87 -0.42 -14.83 0.96
C GLN A 87 0.08 -15.42 -0.36
N ARG A 88 0.11 -16.74 -0.51
CA ARG A 88 0.57 -17.41 -1.73
C ARG A 88 -0.34 -17.14 -2.93
N LYS A 89 -1.64 -16.90 -2.71
CA LYS A 89 -2.62 -16.64 -3.77
C LYS A 89 -2.62 -15.17 -4.18
N THR A 90 -2.43 -14.26 -3.22
CA THR A 90 -2.63 -12.83 -3.44
C THR A 90 -1.33 -12.06 -3.66
N LEU A 91 -0.25 -12.46 -2.98
CA LEU A 91 1.04 -11.74 -2.98
C LEU A 91 0.87 -10.24 -2.70
N TYR A 92 -0.08 -9.89 -1.84
CA TYR A 92 -0.37 -8.50 -1.52
C TYR A 92 0.84 -7.80 -0.88
N PRO A 93 1.06 -6.52 -1.21
CA PRO A 93 2.14 -5.74 -0.62
C PRO A 93 1.97 -5.60 0.89
N LYS A 94 3.11 -5.55 1.58
CA LYS A 94 3.21 -5.05 2.95
C LYS A 94 3.55 -3.57 2.89
N PHE A 95 2.90 -2.78 3.73
CA PHE A 95 3.23 -1.37 3.89
C PHE A 95 4.05 -1.18 5.16
N ILE A 96 5.28 -0.68 5.00
CA ILE A 96 6.28 -0.62 6.06
C ILE A 96 6.87 0.78 6.22
N GLY A 97 7.48 1.03 7.37
CA GLY A 97 8.12 2.30 7.67
C GLY A 97 9.38 2.53 6.85
N ASN A 98 9.79 3.79 6.78
CA ASN A 98 11.03 4.16 6.12
C ASN A 98 12.22 3.65 6.95
N CYS A 99 13.24 3.14 6.25
CA CYS A 99 14.57 3.06 6.83
C CYS A 99 15.11 4.49 6.85
N THR A 100 15.19 5.09 8.04
CA THR A 100 15.47 6.52 8.25
C THR A 100 16.72 6.75 9.10
N ALA A 101 17.42 5.70 9.55
CA ALA A 101 18.52 5.82 10.50
C ALA A 101 19.65 4.80 10.26
N PRO A 102 20.91 5.17 10.50
CA PRO A 102 22.06 4.25 10.50
C PRO A 102 22.02 3.23 11.67
N SER A 103 21.06 3.34 12.60
CA SER A 103 20.85 2.38 13.68
C SER A 103 19.41 1.86 13.70
N LEU A 104 19.26 0.54 13.76
CA LEU A 104 18.00 -0.21 13.81
C LEU A 104 17.01 0.25 14.91
N MET A 105 17.47 0.91 15.97
CA MET A 105 16.65 1.21 17.15
C MET A 105 15.69 2.41 17.02
N ASN A 106 15.90 3.31 16.06
CA ASN A 106 15.01 4.46 15.81
C ASN A 106 14.37 4.42 14.41
N SER A 107 14.49 3.28 13.74
CA SER A 107 14.02 3.09 12.36
C SER A 107 12.66 2.38 12.39
N GLU A 108 11.66 2.93 11.71
CA GLU A 108 10.41 2.19 11.44
C GLU A 108 10.60 1.11 10.34
N CYS A 109 11.84 0.91 9.88
CA CYS A 109 12.27 -0.10 8.93
C CYS A 109 11.80 -1.50 9.35
N GLY A 110 11.00 -2.14 8.51
CA GLY A 110 10.44 -3.48 8.70
C GLY A 110 9.21 -3.55 9.59
N HIS A 111 8.80 -2.43 10.20
CA HIS A 111 7.58 -2.39 10.98
C HIS A 111 6.39 -2.06 10.06
N ASN A 112 5.40 -2.95 10.06
CA ASN A 112 4.13 -2.74 9.39
C ASN A 112 3.50 -1.42 9.85
N GLN A 113 3.10 -0.61 8.88
CA GLN A 113 2.47 0.67 9.09
C GLN A 113 0.97 0.53 8.90
N HIS A 114 0.21 1.30 9.68
CA HIS A 114 -1.23 1.33 9.54
C HIS A 114 -1.62 1.74 8.11
N PRO A 115 -2.56 1.06 7.42
CA PRO A 115 -2.87 1.30 6.01
C PRO A 115 -3.28 2.75 5.70
N ARG A 116 -4.00 3.43 6.62
CA ARG A 116 -4.32 4.88 6.50
C ARG A 116 -3.09 5.76 6.22
N ARG A 117 -1.88 5.37 6.65
CA ARG A 117 -0.63 6.11 6.35
C ARG A 117 -0.31 6.14 4.84
N ILE A 118 -0.87 5.25 4.01
CA ILE A 118 -0.78 5.30 2.53
C ILE A 118 -1.42 6.58 2.00
N LEU A 119 -2.66 6.87 2.44
CA LEU A 119 -3.40 8.07 2.04
C LEU A 119 -2.70 9.34 2.53
N GLN A 120 -2.06 9.26 3.69
CA GLN A 120 -1.24 10.35 4.22
C GLN A 120 0.02 10.57 3.37
N ALA A 121 0.77 9.51 3.06
CA ALA A 121 2.03 9.58 2.32
C ALA A 121 1.85 10.26 0.95
N ILE A 122 0.81 9.89 0.20
CA ILE A 122 0.54 10.45 -1.13
C ILE A 122 0.20 11.95 -1.06
N ASN A 123 -0.43 12.38 0.04
CA ASN A 123 -0.76 13.78 0.33
C ASN A 123 0.32 14.51 1.14
N ASP A 124 1.44 13.87 1.48
CA ASP A 124 2.46 14.45 2.36
C ASP A 124 3.33 15.42 1.58
N THR A 125 2.98 16.70 1.61
CA THR A 125 3.69 17.76 0.87
C THR A 125 4.94 18.25 1.59
N GLU A 126 5.22 17.77 2.80
CA GLU A 126 6.42 18.13 3.56
C GLU A 126 7.59 17.20 3.22
N ASP A 127 8.77 17.78 2.97
CA ASP A 127 10.02 17.01 2.91
C ASP A 127 10.36 16.50 4.31
N LYS A 128 9.82 15.33 4.65
CA LYS A 128 10.19 14.54 5.84
C LYS A 128 11.30 13.55 5.53
N GLY A 129 12.05 13.77 4.45
CA GLY A 129 13.14 12.90 4.01
C GLY A 129 14.13 12.61 5.14
N ASN A 130 14.72 11.42 5.08
CA ASN A 130 15.68 10.89 6.04
C ASN A 130 16.66 11.99 6.46
N ARG A 131 16.70 12.31 7.77
CA ARG A 131 17.48 13.42 8.34
C ARG A 131 19.00 13.24 8.21
N PHE A 132 19.47 12.19 7.53
CA PHE A 132 20.87 11.80 7.46
C PHE A 132 21.35 11.72 6.01
N ASP A 133 22.51 12.33 5.76
CA ASP A 133 23.08 12.56 4.43
C ASP A 133 23.38 11.29 3.61
N PHE A 134 23.51 10.13 4.24
CA PHE A 134 24.04 8.91 3.61
C PHE A 134 23.05 8.22 2.64
N GLU A 135 21.74 8.33 2.87
CA GLU A 135 20.71 7.71 2.00
C GLU A 135 20.17 8.68 0.94
N ARG A 136 20.43 9.99 1.06
CA ARG A 136 20.00 10.98 0.06
C ARG A 136 20.68 10.74 -1.29
N GLU A 137 21.95 10.32 -1.33
CA GLU A 137 22.66 10.19 -2.61
C GLU A 137 22.08 9.13 -3.55
N ILE A 138 21.60 8.00 -3.03
CA ILE A 138 21.04 6.92 -3.86
C ILE A 138 19.69 7.30 -4.49
N PHE A 139 18.90 8.14 -3.81
CA PHE A 139 17.56 8.54 -4.25
C PHE A 139 17.50 9.95 -4.83
N LYS A 140 18.59 10.73 -4.79
CA LYS A 140 18.68 12.10 -5.33
C LYS A 140 18.27 12.18 -6.81
N LYS A 141 18.61 11.16 -7.59
CA LYS A 141 18.23 11.05 -9.02
C LYS A 141 16.72 10.82 -9.24
N ASP A 142 16.01 10.42 -8.20
CA ASP A 142 14.60 10.08 -8.20
C ASP A 142 13.73 11.12 -7.51
N GLU A 143 14.33 12.21 -7.00
CA GLU A 143 13.60 13.37 -6.50
C GLU A 143 12.68 13.95 -7.58
N SER A 144 11.44 14.23 -7.20
CA SER A 144 10.48 14.92 -8.07
C SER A 144 10.47 16.41 -7.75
N ARG A 145 10.27 17.23 -8.78
CA ARG A 145 10.01 18.67 -8.65
C ARG A 145 8.52 19.00 -8.85
N GLN A 146 7.69 17.97 -9.00
CA GLN A 146 6.27 18.15 -9.24
C GLN A 146 5.53 18.40 -7.93
N ILE A 147 4.79 19.51 -7.90
CA ILE A 147 3.83 19.76 -6.83
C ILE A 147 2.59 18.90 -7.13
N ARG A 148 2.35 17.89 -6.31
CA ARG A 148 1.12 17.10 -6.38
C ARG A 148 -0.01 17.83 -5.67
N GLN A 149 -1.19 17.84 -6.29
CA GLN A 149 -2.39 18.36 -5.65
C GLN A 149 -2.85 17.39 -4.57
N ARG A 150 -3.32 17.95 -3.45
CA ARG A 150 -3.93 17.16 -2.38
C ARG A 150 -5.18 16.45 -2.91
N ILE A 151 -5.28 15.16 -2.65
CA ILE A 151 -6.42 14.32 -3.02
C ILE A 151 -7.37 14.21 -1.83
N ASP A 152 -8.66 14.43 -2.07
CA ASP A 152 -9.73 14.07 -1.13
C ASP A 152 -10.20 12.65 -1.40
N TYR A 153 -10.07 11.77 -0.41
CA TYR A 153 -10.40 10.35 -0.52
C TYR A 153 -11.79 10.01 0.03
N HIS A 154 -12.48 10.92 0.71
CA HIS A 154 -13.67 10.59 1.50
C HIS A 154 -14.76 9.89 0.68
N SER A 155 -15.17 10.52 -0.43
CA SER A 155 -16.22 9.97 -1.30
C SER A 155 -15.80 8.64 -1.95
N LEU A 156 -14.51 8.47 -2.23
CA LEU A 156 -13.99 7.27 -2.87
C LEU A 156 -13.85 6.10 -1.89
N LEU A 157 -13.48 6.36 -0.64
CA LEU A 157 -13.46 5.37 0.44
C LEU A 157 -14.86 4.83 0.73
N GLU A 158 -15.86 5.71 0.79
CA GLU A 158 -17.26 5.28 0.98
C GLU A 158 -17.76 4.42 -0.18
N GLN A 159 -17.47 4.80 -1.42
CA GLN A 159 -17.85 4.01 -2.61
C GLN A 159 -17.13 2.66 -2.68
N SER A 160 -15.82 2.64 -2.40
CA SER A 160 -15.01 1.43 -2.47
C SER A 160 -15.35 0.41 -1.38
N ARG A 161 -15.83 0.85 -0.21
CA ARG A 161 -16.18 -0.03 0.91
C ARG A 161 -17.10 -1.18 0.51
N GLN A 162 -18.20 -0.87 -0.19
CA GLN A 162 -19.17 -1.90 -0.60
C GLN A 162 -18.57 -2.86 -1.63
N ILE A 163 -17.77 -2.35 -2.57
CA ILE A 163 -17.12 -3.16 -3.62
C ILE A 163 -16.13 -4.15 -2.99
N ILE A 164 -15.29 -3.67 -2.07
CA ILE A 164 -14.29 -4.52 -1.38
C ILE A 164 -14.98 -5.53 -0.46
N LYS A 165 -16.07 -5.15 0.20
CA LYS A 165 -16.88 -6.07 1.01
C LYS A 165 -17.43 -7.23 0.17
N GLU A 166 -17.95 -6.94 -1.01
CA GLU A 166 -18.46 -7.96 -1.93
C GLU A 166 -17.35 -8.90 -2.45
N GLU A 167 -16.17 -8.35 -2.72
CA GLU A 167 -15.00 -9.14 -3.14
C GLU A 167 -14.48 -10.05 -2.02
N ILE A 168 -14.41 -9.54 -0.79
CA ILE A 168 -14.05 -10.34 0.39
C ILE A 168 -15.05 -11.47 0.58
N LYS A 169 -16.34 -11.17 0.48
CA LYS A 169 -17.40 -12.18 0.55
C LYS A 169 -17.17 -13.28 -0.50
N ASP A 170 -17.01 -12.89 -1.77
CA ASP A 170 -16.81 -13.82 -2.88
C ASP A 170 -15.54 -14.67 -2.68
N TYR A 171 -14.44 -14.05 -2.23
CA TYR A 171 -13.20 -14.77 -1.95
C TYR A 171 -13.38 -15.85 -0.88
N PHE A 172 -14.00 -15.51 0.25
CA PHE A 172 -14.17 -16.47 1.33
C PHE A 172 -15.18 -17.56 0.96
N GLU A 173 -16.29 -17.22 0.30
CA GLU A 173 -17.29 -18.22 -0.14
C GLU A 173 -16.70 -19.24 -1.13
N ASN A 174 -15.77 -18.82 -2.00
CA ASN A 174 -15.24 -19.67 -3.09
C ASN A 174 -13.83 -20.23 -2.85
N HIS A 175 -13.03 -19.63 -1.97
CA HIS A 175 -11.60 -19.95 -1.86
C HIS A 175 -11.12 -20.30 -0.45
N GLN A 176 -11.80 -19.83 0.60
CA GLN A 176 -11.48 -20.13 2.01
C GLN A 176 -12.75 -20.17 2.89
N PRO A 177 -13.71 -21.07 2.59
CA PRO A 177 -15.01 -21.09 3.27
C PRO A 177 -14.91 -21.47 4.75
N GLU A 178 -13.75 -21.94 5.22
CA GLU A 178 -13.47 -22.19 6.63
C GLU A 178 -13.41 -20.93 7.49
N ILE A 179 -13.24 -19.74 6.89
CA ILE A 179 -13.27 -18.45 7.58
C ILE A 179 -14.59 -17.74 7.29
N SER A 180 -15.24 -17.24 8.35
CA SER A 180 -16.45 -16.44 8.20
C SER A 180 -16.13 -15.07 7.60
N TRP A 181 -16.60 -14.80 6.39
CA TRP A 181 -16.36 -13.51 5.71
C TRP A 181 -16.95 -12.33 6.50
N THR A 182 -18.05 -12.54 7.24
CA THR A 182 -18.65 -11.49 8.06
C THR A 182 -17.79 -11.17 9.28
N GLU A 183 -17.18 -12.18 9.90
CA GLU A 183 -16.23 -11.98 10.99
C GLU A 183 -14.98 -11.27 10.50
N PHE A 184 -14.43 -11.69 9.36
CA PHE A 184 -13.28 -11.04 8.74
C PHE A 184 -13.56 -9.57 8.43
N TRP A 185 -14.70 -9.29 7.79
CA TRP A 185 -15.10 -7.92 7.46
C TRP A 185 -15.27 -7.06 8.71
N ALA A 186 -15.85 -7.59 9.78
CA ALA A 186 -15.98 -6.87 11.04
C ALA A 186 -14.62 -6.50 11.65
N LYS A 187 -13.55 -7.27 11.41
CA LYS A 187 -12.17 -6.90 11.78
C LYS A 187 -11.62 -5.78 10.90
N CYS A 188 -11.84 -5.84 9.58
CA CYS A 188 -11.48 -4.73 8.70
C CYS A 188 -12.16 -3.42 9.13
N GLU A 189 -13.45 -3.47 9.50
CA GLU A 189 -14.22 -2.30 9.93
C GLU A 189 -13.68 -1.63 11.21
N GLN A 190 -12.98 -2.38 12.07
CA GLN A 190 -12.37 -1.84 13.28
C GLN A 190 -11.15 -0.96 13.00
N GLU A 191 -10.54 -1.11 11.81
CA GLU A 191 -9.34 -0.38 11.37
C GLU A 191 -9.66 0.80 10.42
N LEU A 192 -10.95 0.98 10.08
CA LEU A 192 -11.41 2.00 9.11
C LEU A 192 -11.33 3.41 9.63
#